data_AF-A0A937AL90-F1
#
_entry.id   AF-A0A937AL90-F1
#
_cell.length_a   1.000
_cell.length_b   1.000
_cell.length_c   1.000
_cell.angle_alpha   90.00
_cell.angle_beta   90.00
_cell.angle_gamma   90.00
#
_symmetry.space_group_name_H-M   'P 1'
#
loop_
_entity.id
_entity.type
_entity.pdbx_description
1 polymer ?
#
loop_
_entity_poly.entity_id
_entity_poly.type
_entity_poly.pdbx_seq_one_letter_code
_entity_poly.pdbx_strand_id
1 'polypeptide(L)'
;MVTAEAWRLTPGLAWVTSLVHVAVGLFGLAVGVFLIATLGISGGIASPIGYVLGLLAILAASQYLLAGVKSIFAQRPIGLAARKRACDTCAQCGYELSGMPEDQGTCPECGARYVKLVEPWSRLQRRVQGHMAARERERTLGQGSKD
;
A
#
# COMPACT_ATOMS: atom_id res chain seq x y z
N MET A 1 5.20 12.92 -25.37
CA MET A 1 5.73 11.83 -24.53
C MET A 1 6.29 12.39 -23.21
N VAL A 2 5.48 13.12 -22.42
CA VAL A 2 5.93 13.83 -21.21
C VAL A 2 5.36 13.21 -19.91
N THR A 3 4.57 12.14 -20.01
CA THR A 3 3.75 11.67 -18.88
C THR A 3 4.38 10.59 -18.01
N ALA A 4 5.53 10.00 -18.34
CA ALA A 4 6.06 8.86 -17.58
C ALA A 4 7.01 9.24 -16.43
N GLU A 5 7.78 10.33 -16.56
CA GLU A 5 8.79 10.71 -15.55
C GLU A 5 8.21 11.55 -14.40
N ALA A 6 7.13 12.30 -14.64
CA ALA A 6 6.47 13.13 -13.63
C ALA A 6 5.93 12.33 -12.43
N TRP A 7 5.61 11.05 -12.61
CA TRP A 7 5.07 10.20 -11.54
C TRP A 7 6.11 9.74 -10.53
N ARG A 8 7.41 9.86 -10.82
CA ARG A 8 8.46 9.41 -9.88
C ARG A 8 8.73 10.39 -8.74
N LEU A 9 8.41 11.68 -8.92
CA LEU A 9 8.82 12.73 -7.98
C LEU A 9 7.79 13.03 -6.89
N THR A 10 6.57 12.50 -6.96
CA THR A 10 5.53 12.80 -5.97
C THR A 10 4.69 11.57 -5.57
N PRO A 11 5.29 10.61 -4.83
CA PRO A 11 4.52 9.49 -4.27
C PRO A 11 3.31 9.94 -3.44
N GLY A 12 3.38 11.14 -2.84
CA GLY A 12 2.24 11.75 -2.14
C GLY A 12 1.05 12.08 -3.05
N LEU A 13 1.27 12.56 -4.28
CA LEU A 13 0.20 12.99 -5.18
C LEU A 13 -0.63 11.80 -5.69
N ALA A 14 0.04 10.67 -5.93
CA ALA A 14 -0.60 9.43 -6.37
C ALA A 14 -1.52 8.83 -5.27
N TRP A 15 -1.18 9.06 -3.99
CA TRP A 15 -2.01 8.64 -2.87
C TRP A 15 -3.23 9.55 -2.70
N VAL A 16 -3.02 10.88 -2.80
CA VAL A 16 -4.11 11.88 -2.74
C VAL A 16 -5.12 11.67 -3.85
N THR A 17 -4.66 11.48 -5.09
CA THR A 17 -5.56 11.19 -6.22
C THR A 17 -6.37 9.92 -6.00
N SER A 18 -5.77 8.85 -5.47
CA SER A 18 -6.49 7.61 -5.15
C SER A 18 -7.57 7.83 -4.08
N LEU A 19 -7.27 8.60 -3.03
CA LEU A 19 -8.26 8.97 -2.01
C LEU A 19 -9.42 9.78 -2.60
N VAL A 20 -9.14 10.73 -3.49
CA VAL A 20 -10.17 11.53 -4.16
C VAL A 20 -11.09 10.63 -4.99
N HIS A 21 -10.55 9.66 -5.74
CA HIS A 21 -11.38 8.72 -6.52
C HIS A 21 -12.29 7.87 -5.62
N VAL A 22 -11.77 7.39 -4.48
CA VAL A 22 -12.57 6.62 -3.51
C VAL A 22 -13.67 7.49 -2.90
N ALA A 23 -13.35 8.72 -2.48
CA ALA A 23 -14.32 9.64 -1.90
C ALA A 23 -15.44 10.02 -2.88
N VAL A 24 -15.09 10.33 -4.13
CA VAL A 24 -16.06 10.64 -5.19
C VAL A 24 -16.94 9.42 -5.51
N GLY A 25 -16.35 8.22 -5.56
CA GLY A 25 -17.10 6.97 -5.73
C GLY A 25 -18.10 6.70 -4.60
N LEU A 26 -17.68 6.85 -3.34
CA LEU A 26 -18.57 6.69 -2.19
C LEU A 26 -19.71 7.71 -2.18
N PHE A 27 -19.40 8.97 -2.51
CA PHE A 27 -20.41 10.02 -2.61
C PHE A 27 -21.42 9.73 -3.73
N GLY A 28 -20.96 9.31 -4.92
CA GLY A 28 -21.84 8.93 -6.02
C GLY A 28 -22.76 7.76 -5.68
N LEU A 29 -22.26 6.75 -4.94
CA LEU A 29 -23.10 5.66 -4.42
C LEU A 29 -24.17 6.17 -3.46
N ALA A 30 -23.81 7.04 -2.52
CA ALA A 30 -24.77 7.60 -1.56
C ALA A 30 -25.88 8.40 -2.26
N VAL A 31 -25.52 9.24 -3.23
CA VAL A 31 -26.49 10.00 -4.04
C VAL A 31 -27.37 9.07 -4.87
N GLY A 32 -26.80 8.05 -5.52
CA GLY A 32 -27.57 7.07 -6.30
C GLY A 32 -28.60 6.32 -5.46
N VAL A 33 -28.20 5.83 -4.28
CA VAL A 33 -29.11 5.16 -3.33
C VAL A 33 -30.19 6.11 -2.84
N PHE A 34 -29.84 7.35 -2.51
CA PHE A 34 -30.81 8.36 -2.08
C PHE A 34 -31.85 8.68 -3.16
N LEU A 35 -31.44 8.82 -4.43
CA LEU A 35 -32.37 9.04 -5.55
C LEU A 35 -33.30 7.84 -5.75
N ILE A 36 -32.78 6.61 -5.69
CA ILE A 36 -33.62 5.41 -5.80
C ILE A 36 -34.62 5.34 -4.64
N ALA A 37 -34.20 5.63 -3.42
CA ALA A 37 -35.08 5.62 -2.26
C ALA A 37 -36.17 6.71 -2.35
N THR A 38 -35.80 7.94 -2.69
CA THR A 38 -36.76 9.07 -2.71
C THR A 38 -37.69 9.07 -3.91
N LEU A 39 -37.18 8.75 -5.11
CA LEU A 39 -37.97 8.75 -6.35
C LEU A 39 -38.64 7.40 -6.63
N GLY A 40 -38.10 6.30 -6.10
CA GLY A 40 -38.69 4.96 -6.25
C GLY A 40 -39.92 4.75 -5.36
N ILE A 41 -39.92 5.31 -4.15
CA ILE A 41 -41.03 5.14 -3.18
C ILE A 41 -42.26 5.99 -3.56
N SER A 42 -42.08 7.08 -4.30
CA SER A 42 -43.17 8.03 -4.61
C SER A 42 -44.16 7.56 -5.69
N GLY A 43 -43.99 6.37 -6.28
CA GLY A 43 -45.02 5.66 -7.05
C GLY A 43 -45.55 6.34 -8.33
N GLY A 44 -45.02 7.51 -8.71
CA GLY A 44 -45.44 8.25 -9.90
C GLY A 44 -44.75 7.83 -11.19
N ILE A 45 -45.25 8.32 -12.33
CA ILE A 45 -44.71 8.12 -13.71
C ILE A 45 -43.24 8.57 -13.86
N ALA A 46 -42.70 9.30 -12.87
CA ALA A 46 -41.28 9.63 -12.74
C ALA A 46 -40.41 8.42 -12.32
N SER A 47 -41.01 7.29 -11.95
CA SER A 47 -40.29 6.13 -11.39
C SER A 47 -39.28 5.47 -12.35
N PRO A 48 -39.54 5.21 -13.64
CA PRO A 48 -38.56 4.51 -14.47
C PRO A 48 -37.34 5.40 -14.77
N ILE A 49 -37.54 6.72 -14.94
CA ILE A 49 -36.46 7.66 -15.18
C ILE A 49 -35.58 7.78 -13.94
N GLY A 50 -36.16 7.87 -12.75
CA GLY A 50 -35.42 7.90 -11.48
C GLY A 50 -34.58 6.64 -11.26
N TYR A 51 -35.13 5.46 -11.55
CA TYR A 51 -34.41 4.19 -11.47
C TYR A 51 -33.23 4.13 -12.45
N VAL A 52 -33.44 4.54 -13.70
CA VAL A 52 -32.37 4.55 -14.72
C VAL A 52 -31.25 5.51 -14.32
N LEU A 53 -31.58 6.73 -13.89
CA LEU A 53 -30.58 7.70 -13.43
C LEU A 53 -29.83 7.21 -12.18
N GLY A 54 -30.53 6.58 -11.23
CA GLY A 54 -29.91 5.98 -10.04
C GLY A 54 -28.94 4.84 -10.39
N LEU A 55 -29.33 3.94 -11.29
CA LEU A 55 -28.46 2.85 -11.76
C LEU A 55 -27.23 3.36 -12.51
N LEU A 56 -27.39 4.39 -13.35
CA LEU A 56 -26.26 5.03 -14.04
C LEU A 56 -25.29 5.68 -13.05
N ALA A 57 -25.80 6.34 -12.00
CA ALA A 57 -24.96 6.91 -10.95
C ALA A 57 -24.17 5.82 -10.19
N ILE A 58 -24.81 4.70 -9.85
CA ILE A 58 -24.15 3.56 -9.19
C ILE A 58 -23.07 2.95 -10.09
N LEU A 59 -23.37 2.76 -11.38
CA LEU A 59 -22.41 2.24 -12.35
C LEU A 59 -21.19 3.16 -12.47
N ALA A 60 -21.40 4.47 -12.66
CA ALA A 60 -20.30 5.44 -12.70
C ALA A 60 -19.47 5.40 -11.41
N ALA A 61 -20.10 5.45 -10.25
CA ALA A 61 -19.44 5.39 -8.95
C ALA A 61 -18.59 4.12 -8.76
N SER A 62 -19.10 2.97 -9.22
CA SER A 62 -18.37 1.70 -9.17
C SER A 62 -17.09 1.71 -10.01
N GLN A 63 -17.10 2.38 -11.18
CA GLN A 63 -15.89 2.52 -12.02
C GLN A 63 -14.82 3.35 -11.31
N TYR A 64 -15.21 4.43 -10.62
CA TYR A 64 -14.28 5.25 -9.84
C TYR A 64 -13.68 4.48 -8.65
N LEU A 65 -14.48 3.66 -7.96
CA LEU A 65 -13.99 2.78 -6.90
C LEU A 65 -13.00 1.75 -7.44
N LEU A 66 -13.33 1.07 -8.54
CA LEU A 66 -12.43 0.10 -9.16
C LEU A 66 -11.12 0.73 -9.63
N ALA A 67 -11.16 1.96 -10.17
CA ALA A 67 -9.97 2.70 -10.55
C ALA A 67 -9.09 3.04 -9.35
N GLY A 68 -9.68 3.53 -8.25
CA GLY A 68 -8.96 3.83 -7.01
C GLY A 68 -8.40 2.57 -6.33
N VAL A 69 -9.11 1.45 -6.36
CA VAL A 69 -8.60 0.16 -5.84
C VAL A 69 -7.42 -0.31 -6.69
N LYS A 70 -7.54 -0.29 -8.03
CA LYS A 70 -6.45 -0.67 -8.94
C LYS A 70 -5.21 0.19 -8.74
N SER A 71 -5.34 1.50 -8.52
CA SER A 71 -4.18 2.38 -8.27
C SER A 71 -3.47 2.02 -6.96
N ILE A 72 -4.22 1.73 -5.89
CA ILE A 72 -3.65 1.30 -4.61
C ILE A 72 -2.87 -0.02 -4.77
N PHE A 73 -3.44 -1.00 -5.47
CA PHE A 73 -2.75 -2.28 -5.72
C PHE A 73 -1.55 -2.14 -6.65
N ALA A 74 -1.62 -1.28 -7.67
CA ALA A 74 -0.51 -1.02 -8.59
C ALA A 74 0.70 -0.35 -7.90
N GLN A 75 0.47 0.38 -6.80
CA GLN A 75 1.54 1.00 -6.01
C GLN A 75 2.26 0.02 -5.07
N ARG A 76 1.61 -1.08 -4.65
CA ARG A 76 2.20 -2.09 -3.74
C ARG A 76 3.48 -2.77 -4.26
N PRO A 77 3.59 -3.22 -5.54
CA PRO A 77 4.81 -3.89 -6.00
C PRO A 77 6.02 -2.95 -6.10
N ILE A 78 5.79 -1.64 -6.26
CA ILE A 78 6.87 -0.66 -6.44
C ILE A 78 7.66 -0.49 -5.13
N GLY A 79 6.98 -0.47 -3.98
CA GLY A 79 7.66 -0.35 -2.68
C GLY A 79 8.54 -1.57 -2.34
N LEU A 80 8.12 -2.77 -2.75
CA LEU A 80 8.89 -4.00 -2.52
C LEU A 80 10.07 -4.11 -3.50
N ALA A 81 9.87 -3.78 -4.77
CA ALA A 81 10.94 -3.78 -5.77
C ALA A 81 11.97 -2.66 -5.52
N ALA A 82 11.53 -1.46 -5.13
CA ALA A 82 12.42 -0.36 -4.76
C ALA A 82 13.19 -0.66 -3.47
N ARG A 83 12.56 -1.28 -2.46
CA ARG A 83 13.28 -1.75 -1.26
C ARG A 83 14.31 -2.82 -1.59
N LYS A 84 14.00 -3.73 -2.52
CA LYS A 84 14.96 -4.75 -2.96
C LYS A 84 16.21 -4.12 -3.58
N ARG A 85 16.02 -3.11 -4.45
CA ARG A 85 17.15 -2.35 -5.04
C ARG A 85 17.96 -1.55 -4.02
N ALA A 86 17.31 -0.96 -3.01
CA ALA A 86 18.02 -0.23 -1.96
C ALA A 86 18.95 -1.13 -1.11
N CYS A 87 18.64 -2.43 -1.01
CA CYS A 87 19.53 -3.41 -0.37
C CYS A 87 20.72 -3.83 -1.24
N ASP A 88 20.66 -3.56 -2.55
CA ASP A 88 21.68 -3.93 -3.52
C ASP A 88 22.60 -2.74 -3.86
N THR A 89 22.60 -1.66 -3.09
CA THR A 89 23.50 -0.52 -3.29
C THR A 89 24.26 -0.17 -2.02
N CYS A 90 25.55 0.16 -2.14
CA CYS A 90 26.37 0.60 -1.03
C CYS A 90 25.84 1.94 -0.49
N ALA A 91 25.52 2.01 0.80
CA ALA A 91 24.99 3.23 1.42
C ALA A 91 25.98 4.41 1.43
N GLN A 92 27.28 4.14 1.24
CA GLN A 92 28.33 5.15 1.34
C GLN A 92 28.73 5.76 -0.01
N CYS A 93 28.82 4.95 -1.07
CA CYS A 93 29.23 5.41 -2.40
C CYS A 93 28.19 5.19 -3.50
N GLY A 94 27.08 4.48 -3.22
CA GLY A 94 26.05 4.18 -4.21
C GLY A 94 26.38 3.03 -5.17
N TYR A 95 27.54 2.38 -5.04
CA TYR A 95 27.94 1.27 -5.90
C TYR A 95 26.94 0.10 -5.84
N GLU A 96 26.60 -0.46 -7.00
CA GLU A 96 25.66 -1.58 -7.11
C GLU A 96 26.32 -2.90 -6.66
N LEU A 97 25.82 -3.44 -5.54
CA LEU A 97 26.23 -4.70 -4.92
C LEU A 97 25.47 -5.91 -5.48
N SER A 98 24.62 -5.72 -6.50
CA SER A 98 23.88 -6.81 -7.14
C SER A 98 24.89 -7.79 -7.79
N GLY A 99 24.82 -9.06 -7.42
CA GLY A 99 25.72 -10.10 -7.95
C GLY A 99 27.05 -10.27 -7.19
N MET A 100 27.36 -9.47 -6.17
CA MET A 100 28.55 -9.72 -5.34
C MET A 100 28.36 -10.94 -4.42
N PRO A 101 29.41 -11.77 -4.25
CA PRO A 101 29.40 -12.90 -3.33
C PRO A 101 29.20 -12.41 -1.88
N GLU A 102 28.44 -13.16 -1.09
CA GLU A 102 27.91 -12.71 0.22
C GLU A 102 29.00 -12.57 1.29
N ASP A 103 30.13 -13.22 1.06
CA ASP A 103 31.27 -13.41 1.95
C ASP A 103 32.30 -12.28 1.93
N GLN A 104 32.31 -11.40 0.92
CA GLN A 104 33.27 -10.27 0.88
C GLN A 104 32.98 -9.20 1.95
N GLY A 105 31.70 -8.93 2.25
CA GLY A 105 31.26 -7.99 3.29
C GLY A 105 31.82 -6.56 3.21
N THR A 106 32.51 -6.18 2.13
CA THR A 106 33.18 -4.90 1.94
C THR A 106 33.02 -4.39 0.51
N CYS A 107 32.71 -3.11 0.35
CA CYS A 107 32.51 -2.50 -0.96
C CYS A 107 33.85 -2.34 -1.70
N PRO A 108 33.98 -2.74 -2.97
CA PRO A 108 35.23 -2.65 -3.73
C PRO A 108 35.65 -1.22 -4.05
N GLU A 109 34.70 -0.27 -4.11
CA GLU A 109 34.98 1.13 -4.43
C GLU A 109 35.46 1.92 -3.20
N CYS A 110 34.73 1.81 -2.08
CA CYS A 110 34.98 2.65 -0.91
C CYS A 110 35.54 1.90 0.31
N GLY A 111 35.66 0.58 0.26
CA GLY A 111 36.11 -0.27 1.38
C GLY A 111 35.13 -0.34 2.55
N ALA A 112 33.97 0.33 2.49
CA ALA A 112 33.00 0.33 3.57
C ALA A 112 32.46 -1.09 3.78
N ARG A 113 32.38 -1.52 5.05
CA ARG A 113 31.72 -2.78 5.41
C ARG A 113 30.24 -2.69 5.14
N TYR A 114 29.68 -3.67 4.46
CA TYR A 114 28.24 -3.83 4.28
C TYR A 114 27.82 -5.19 4.81
N VAL A 115 26.64 -5.24 5.42
CA VAL A 115 25.97 -6.49 5.77
C VAL A 115 24.91 -6.72 4.71
N LYS A 116 25.15 -7.66 3.80
CA LYS A 116 24.08 -8.13 2.92
C LYS A 116 23.05 -8.77 3.85
N LEU A 117 21.85 -8.19 3.93
CA LEU A 117 20.74 -8.84 4.61
C LEU A 117 20.28 -10.01 3.73
N VAL A 118 21.03 -11.12 3.79
CA VAL A 118 20.75 -12.35 3.05
C VAL A 118 19.43 -12.96 3.50
N GLU A 119 19.03 -12.69 4.75
CA GLU A 119 17.76 -13.17 5.22
C GLU A 119 16.61 -12.32 4.69
N PRO A 120 15.62 -12.96 4.02
CA PRO A 120 14.38 -12.31 3.68
C PRO A 120 13.86 -11.56 4.91
N TRP A 121 13.45 -10.31 4.74
CA TRP A 121 12.91 -9.48 5.82
C TRP A 121 11.85 -10.24 6.66
N SER A 122 11.08 -11.13 6.03
CA SER A 122 10.11 -12.01 6.68
C SER A 122 10.71 -13.02 7.69
N ARG A 123 11.96 -13.47 7.51
CA ARG A 123 12.68 -14.32 8.48
C ARG A 123 13.27 -13.50 9.62
N LEU A 124 13.82 -12.31 9.34
CA LEU A 124 14.28 -11.40 10.38
C LEU A 124 13.12 -10.95 11.27
N GLN A 125 12.00 -10.56 10.65
CA GLN A 125 10.82 -10.07 11.36
C GLN A 125 10.19 -11.16 12.24
N ARG A 126 10.16 -12.43 11.78
CA ARG A 126 9.74 -13.56 12.62
C ARG A 126 10.65 -13.79 13.82
N ARG A 127 11.98 -13.68 13.66
CA ARG A 127 12.90 -13.81 14.80
C ARG A 127 12.75 -12.67 15.80
N VAL A 128 12.63 -11.42 15.32
CA VAL A 128 12.38 -10.27 16.20
C VAL A 128 11.06 -10.43 16.97
N GLN A 129 9.98 -10.87 16.30
CA GLN A 129 8.71 -11.17 16.95
C GLN A 129 8.82 -12.31 17.97
N GLY A 130 9.56 -13.37 17.65
CA GLY A 130 9.82 -14.49 18.57
C GLY A 130 10.58 -14.03 19.83
N HIS A 131 11.61 -13.19 19.67
CA HIS A 131 12.36 -12.64 20.80
C HIS A 131 11.52 -11.70 21.67
N MET A 132 10.67 -10.86 21.07
CA MET A 132 9.74 -10.00 21.80
C MET A 132 8.73 -10.85 22.61
N ALA A 133 8.15 -11.88 22.00
CA ALA A 133 7.21 -12.78 22.68
C ALA A 133 7.86 -13.58 23.81
N ALA A 134 9.12 -14.00 23.65
CA ALA A 134 9.88 -14.70 24.70
C ALA A 134 10.15 -13.79 25.90
N ARG A 135 10.59 -12.54 25.68
CA ARG A 135 10.79 -11.55 26.74
C ARG A 135 9.50 -11.21 27.50
N GLU A 136 8.37 -11.18 26.80
CA GLU A 136 7.07 -10.95 27.44
C GLU A 136 6.72 -12.10 28.39
N ARG A 137 6.98 -13.36 27.99
CA ARG A 137 6.77 -14.53 28.88
C ARG A 137 7.67 -14.47 30.11
N GLU A 138 8.94 -14.11 29.95
CA GLU A 138 9.88 -13.96 31.09
C GLU A 138 9.38 -12.90 32.08
N ARG A 139 8.83 -11.77 31.61
CA ARG A 139 8.21 -10.76 32.48
C ARG A 139 7.02 -11.31 33.26
N THR A 140 6.11 -12.02 32.58
CA THR A 140 4.92 -12.58 33.22
C THR A 140 5.26 -13.65 34.26
N LEU A 141 6.30 -14.46 34.01
CA LEU A 141 6.75 -15.49 34.96
C LEU A 141 7.50 -14.88 36.15
N GLY A 142 8.29 -13.82 35.93
CA GLY A 142 9.03 -13.13 36.99
C GLY A 142 8.15 -12.37 38.00
N GLN A 143 6.91 -12.00 37.63
CA GLN A 143 5.98 -11.30 38.51
C GLN A 143 5.22 -12.23 39.47
N GLY A 144 5.17 -13.54 39.21
CA GLY A 144 4.43 -14.51 40.05
C GLY A 144 5.24 -15.11 41.21
N SER A 145 6.49 -14.71 41.42
CA SER A 145 7.39 -15.33 42.42
C SER A 145 7.58 -14.50 43.71
N LYS A 146 6.73 -13.49 43.95
CA LYS A 146 6.85 -12.58 45.11
C LYS A 146 5.84 -12.80 46.23
N ASP A 147 5.04 -13.85 46.14
CA ASP A 147 4.09 -14.27 47.18
C ASP A 147 4.57 -15.56 47.85
#